data_AF-N1RJ63-F1
#
_entry.id   AF-N1RJ63-F1
#
_cell.length_a   1.000
_cell.length_b   1.000
_cell.length_c   1.000
_cell.angle_alpha   90.00
_cell.angle_beta   90.00
_cell.angle_gamma   90.00
#
_symmetry.space_group_name_H-M   'P 1'
#
loop_
_entity.id
_entity.type
_entity.pdbx_description
1 polymer ?
#
loop_
_entity_poly.entity_id
_entity_poly.type
_entity_poly.pdbx_seq_one_letter_code
_entity_poly.pdbx_strand_id
1 'polypeptide(L)'
;MDPSKLVHVGWKRVAWPELRIQRLESSRERRLPSSVEKLRTDIRNHAYTLLKKHNLFYRDENGDENEVLLEMLQHPLEPDTAQPTIIMLARWSPANAVAFRNVAQEMVDWLADWATNVSQRINVEITAPENVQTIYYGAVGDRALSNAWDSTREAVDNLLESLPSTKGSLTCLALQKYGVNPEINANPPTVYMSMDHRSNEATWNYVATRVKELLNKQGWNHVQVHIEHNLNMFCTFPLLPITDDKAARMENGYRNSKRITGDYRNTVQIGDDIGAARYTTREEDERSRDPGAGTLGCFVQIKTTNHQEWRTMILTNYHVVRPAFDGFKLKTVGSESVAAAPDNDSDLCLGHVYKVGAVTGATTGDCHDEQENVKLVDDVHLGQDERSKTTELIIKPGGPGKFCSHGDSGSVVFDSDGGIVGLFFRGHKHNGSFDDGYGYATPIELVFQDIKDFSEQGVTDIRIAKA
;
A
#
# COMPACT_ATOMS: atom_id res chain seq x y z
N MET A 1 -36.88 2.36 -13.26
CA MET A 1 -35.49 2.11 -13.69
C MET A 1 -35.23 0.64 -13.44
N ASP A 2 -34.74 -0.10 -14.44
CA ASP A 2 -34.36 -1.51 -14.27
C ASP A 2 -33.13 -1.59 -13.34
N PRO A 3 -33.21 -2.25 -12.16
CA PRO A 3 -32.09 -2.36 -11.23
C PRO A 3 -30.84 -2.98 -11.85
N SER A 4 -30.99 -3.81 -12.89
CA SER A 4 -29.87 -4.45 -13.59
C SER A 4 -29.04 -3.47 -14.43
N LYS A 5 -29.55 -2.26 -14.68
CA LYS A 5 -28.89 -1.20 -15.46
C LYS A 5 -28.37 -0.04 -14.61
N LEU A 6 -28.39 -0.17 -13.28
CA LEU A 6 -27.98 0.91 -12.39
C LEU A 6 -26.47 1.14 -12.49
N VAL A 7 -26.06 2.33 -12.91
CA VAL A 7 -24.65 2.75 -12.87
C VAL A 7 -24.22 3.16 -11.47
N HIS A 8 -22.98 2.79 -11.10
CA HIS A 8 -22.39 3.06 -9.79
C HIS A 8 -21.35 4.18 -9.90
N VAL A 9 -21.44 5.17 -9.00
CA VAL A 9 -20.51 6.31 -8.96
C VAL A 9 -19.50 6.07 -7.85
N GLY A 10 -18.22 6.11 -8.19
CA GLY A 10 -17.10 5.95 -7.27
C GLY A 10 -16.22 7.19 -7.21
N TRP A 11 -14.99 7.02 -6.75
CA TRP A 11 -14.02 8.12 -6.65
C TRP A 11 -13.44 8.44 -8.02
N LYS A 12 -13.84 9.60 -8.55
CA LYS A 12 -13.45 10.08 -9.89
C LYS A 12 -13.77 9.13 -11.04
N ARG A 13 -14.78 8.27 -10.86
CA ARG A 13 -15.19 7.30 -11.87
C ARG A 13 -16.64 6.86 -11.73
N VAL A 14 -17.15 6.25 -12.79
CA VAL A 14 -18.46 5.60 -12.85
C VAL A 14 -18.31 4.25 -13.53
N ALA A 15 -18.94 3.21 -12.99
CA ALA A 15 -18.85 1.87 -13.53
C ALA A 15 -20.21 1.15 -13.55
N TRP A 16 -20.33 0.18 -14.46
CA TRP A 16 -21.42 -0.78 -14.54
C TRP A 16 -20.86 -2.15 -14.93
N PRO A 17 -21.35 -3.25 -14.32
CA PRO A 17 -22.46 -3.32 -13.35
C PRO A 17 -22.06 -3.06 -11.90
N GLU A 18 -20.78 -2.89 -11.60
CA GLU A 18 -20.27 -2.74 -10.24
C GLU A 18 -18.99 -1.90 -10.22
N LEU A 19 -18.67 -1.31 -9.07
CA LEU A 19 -17.37 -0.69 -8.81
C LEU A 19 -16.38 -1.78 -8.42
N ARG A 20 -15.70 -2.35 -9.41
CA ARG A 20 -14.61 -3.32 -9.16
C ARG A 20 -13.43 -2.61 -8.51
N ILE A 21 -12.84 -3.20 -7.47
CA ILE A 21 -11.69 -2.64 -6.75
C ILE A 21 -10.53 -2.38 -7.73
N GLN A 22 -10.01 -1.15 -7.75
CA GLN A 22 -8.87 -0.78 -8.58
C GLN A 22 -7.54 -1.12 -7.84
N ARG A 23 -6.43 -1.38 -8.54
CA ARG A 23 -6.26 -1.32 -10.00
C ARG A 23 -6.64 -2.62 -10.72
N LEU A 24 -7.27 -2.50 -11.89
CA LEU A 24 -7.46 -3.59 -12.85
C LEU A 24 -6.36 -3.57 -13.93
N GLU A 25 -5.97 -4.75 -14.42
CA GLU A 25 -4.99 -4.90 -15.51
C GLU A 25 -5.59 -5.57 -16.74
N SER A 26 -5.06 -5.27 -17.92
CA SER A 26 -5.41 -5.97 -19.15
C SER A 26 -4.92 -7.41 -19.09
N SER A 27 -5.81 -8.36 -19.38
CA SER A 27 -5.51 -9.79 -19.33
C SER A 27 -4.48 -10.16 -20.40
N ARG A 28 -3.43 -10.86 -19.98
CA ARG A 28 -2.43 -11.44 -20.89
C ARG A 28 -2.85 -12.80 -21.44
N GLU A 29 -3.72 -13.49 -20.73
CA GLU A 29 -4.14 -14.87 -21.03
C GLU A 29 -5.46 -14.91 -21.80
N ARG A 30 -6.39 -14.01 -21.49
CA ARG A 30 -7.72 -13.98 -22.11
C ARG A 30 -7.80 -12.90 -23.17
N ARG A 31 -8.22 -13.29 -24.37
CA ARG A 31 -8.53 -12.37 -25.47
C ARG A 31 -10.00 -12.01 -25.46
N LEU A 32 -10.32 -10.86 -26.05
CA LEU A 32 -11.71 -10.49 -26.30
C LEU A 32 -12.39 -11.54 -27.20
N PRO A 33 -13.63 -11.95 -26.89
CA PRO A 33 -14.40 -12.81 -27.78
C PRO A 33 -14.57 -12.16 -29.15
N SER A 34 -14.53 -12.96 -30.23
CA SER A 34 -14.65 -12.43 -31.60
C SER A 34 -15.97 -11.69 -31.86
N SER A 35 -17.05 -12.02 -31.14
CA SER A 35 -18.32 -11.30 -31.20
C SER A 35 -18.22 -9.88 -30.62
N VAL A 36 -17.46 -9.71 -29.54
CA VAL A 36 -17.21 -8.42 -28.89
C VAL A 36 -16.19 -7.60 -29.67
N GLU A 37 -15.13 -8.24 -30.19
CA GLU A 37 -14.08 -7.57 -30.94
C GLU A 37 -14.60 -6.87 -32.20
N LYS A 38 -15.57 -7.47 -32.89
CA LYS A 38 -16.24 -6.88 -34.07
C LYS A 38 -16.92 -5.54 -33.76
N LEU A 39 -17.29 -5.31 -32.51
CA LEU A 39 -17.99 -4.11 -32.07
C LEU A 39 -17.05 -2.96 -31.70
N ARG A 40 -15.73 -3.17 -31.69
CA ARG A 40 -14.73 -2.19 -31.22
C ARG A 40 -14.91 -0.81 -31.86
N THR A 41 -15.06 -0.75 -33.19
CA THR A 41 -15.20 0.51 -33.92
C THR A 41 -16.50 1.22 -33.58
N ASP A 42 -17.61 0.49 -33.50
CA ASP A 42 -18.93 1.04 -33.21
C ASP A 42 -19.00 1.54 -31.77
N ILE A 43 -18.47 0.78 -30.81
CA ILE A 43 -18.31 1.16 -29.40
C ILE A 43 -17.52 2.46 -29.30
N ARG A 44 -16.36 2.51 -29.96
CA ARG A 44 -15.48 3.69 -29.91
C ARG A 44 -16.18 4.93 -30.46
N ASN A 45 -16.81 4.81 -31.63
CA ASN A 45 -17.52 5.92 -32.27
C ASN A 45 -18.70 6.40 -31.42
N HIS A 46 -19.48 5.47 -30.85
CA HIS A 46 -20.61 5.81 -29.99
C HIS A 46 -20.16 6.49 -28.69
N ALA A 47 -19.13 5.96 -28.04
CA ALA A 47 -18.53 6.56 -26.85
C ALA A 47 -18.06 8.00 -27.12
N TYR A 48 -17.37 8.27 -28.22
CA TYR A 48 -16.98 9.63 -28.59
C TYR A 48 -18.18 10.56 -28.83
N THR A 49 -19.25 10.06 -29.46
CA THR A 49 -20.50 10.83 -29.61
C THR A 49 -21.10 11.20 -28.25
N LEU A 50 -21.13 10.26 -27.31
CA LEU A 50 -21.65 10.52 -25.96
C LEU A 50 -20.75 11.50 -25.18
N LEU A 51 -19.43 11.32 -25.24
CA LEU A 51 -18.48 12.24 -24.60
C LEU A 51 -18.64 13.68 -25.15
N LYS A 52 -18.84 13.84 -26.45
CA LYS A 52 -19.13 15.16 -27.07
C LYS A 52 -20.45 15.73 -26.60
N LYS A 53 -21.52 14.92 -26.63
CA LYS A 53 -22.87 15.32 -26.20
C LYS A 53 -22.89 15.85 -24.76
N HIS A 54 -22.10 15.25 -23.87
CA HIS A 54 -22.06 15.60 -22.44
C HIS A 54 -20.89 16.52 -22.04
N ASN A 55 -20.22 17.15 -23.01
CA ASN A 55 -19.09 18.06 -22.78
C ASN A 55 -17.92 17.44 -21.97
N LEU A 56 -17.70 16.14 -22.13
CA LEU A 56 -16.54 15.41 -21.58
C LEU A 56 -15.45 15.15 -22.62
N PHE A 57 -15.75 15.42 -23.89
CA PHE A 57 -14.78 15.32 -24.97
C PHE A 57 -13.75 16.45 -24.86
N TYR A 58 -12.47 16.08 -24.80
CA TYR A 58 -11.36 16.99 -24.94
C TYR A 58 -10.47 16.54 -26.11
N ARG A 59 -9.82 17.51 -26.71
CA ARG A 59 -8.68 17.33 -27.60
C ARG A 59 -7.64 18.35 -27.21
N ASP A 60 -6.42 17.91 -26.91
CA ASP A 60 -5.35 18.81 -26.54
C ASP A 60 -4.66 19.44 -27.76
N GLU A 61 -3.66 20.28 -27.52
CA GLU A 61 -2.91 21.00 -28.55
C GLU A 61 -2.12 20.07 -29.48
N ASN A 62 -1.78 18.87 -29.01
CA ASN A 62 -1.09 17.84 -29.78
C ASN A 62 -2.04 17.01 -30.64
N GLY A 63 -3.35 17.21 -30.48
CA GLY A 63 -4.40 16.45 -31.17
C GLY A 63 -4.81 15.18 -30.45
N ASP A 64 -4.27 14.92 -29.25
CA ASP A 64 -4.66 13.77 -28.43
C ASP A 64 -6.06 14.01 -27.85
N GLU A 65 -6.94 13.04 -28.05
CA GLU A 65 -8.31 13.07 -27.56
C GLU A 65 -8.51 12.07 -26.42
N ASN A 66 -9.72 12.04 -25.84
CA ASN A 66 -10.06 11.03 -24.84
C ASN A 66 -9.69 9.62 -25.33
N GLU A 67 -9.11 8.81 -24.47
CA GLU A 67 -8.84 7.42 -24.79
C GLU A 67 -10.11 6.59 -24.55
N VAL A 68 -10.54 5.83 -25.56
CA VAL A 68 -11.64 4.87 -25.46
C VAL A 68 -11.13 3.49 -25.81
N LEU A 69 -11.03 2.63 -24.79
CA LEU A 69 -10.50 1.28 -24.89
C LEU A 69 -11.60 0.24 -24.74
N LEU A 70 -11.38 -0.91 -25.37
CA LEU A 70 -12.15 -2.13 -25.16
C LEU A 70 -11.15 -3.25 -24.92
N GLU A 71 -11.13 -3.77 -23.70
CA GLU A 71 -10.12 -4.73 -23.23
C GLU A 71 -10.73 -5.78 -22.30
N MET A 72 -10.03 -6.91 -22.13
CA MET A 72 -10.32 -7.86 -21.06
C MET A 72 -9.65 -7.39 -19.78
N LEU A 73 -10.39 -6.83 -18.82
CA LEU A 73 -9.83 -6.37 -17.55
C LEU A 73 -10.00 -7.41 -16.43
N GLN A 74 -8.92 -7.66 -15.68
CA GLN A 74 -8.87 -8.58 -14.55
C GLN A 74 -8.26 -7.93 -13.30
N HIS A 75 -8.52 -8.53 -12.13
CA HIS A 75 -7.72 -8.25 -10.95
C HIS A 75 -6.31 -8.85 -11.12
N PRO A 76 -5.25 -8.16 -10.64
CA PRO A 76 -3.90 -8.69 -10.66
C PRO A 76 -3.83 -10.08 -10.02
N LEU A 77 -3.14 -11.01 -10.69
CA LEU A 77 -2.98 -12.41 -10.25
C LEU A 77 -4.28 -13.24 -10.17
N GLU A 78 -5.42 -12.71 -10.64
CA GLU A 78 -6.71 -13.39 -10.64
C GLU A 78 -7.33 -13.42 -12.06
N PRO A 79 -6.75 -14.21 -12.99
CA PRO A 79 -7.17 -14.22 -14.40
C PRO A 79 -8.62 -14.66 -14.63
N ASP A 80 -9.22 -15.36 -13.67
CA ASP A 80 -10.62 -15.78 -13.72
C ASP A 80 -11.63 -14.63 -13.57
N THR A 81 -11.17 -13.47 -13.08
CA THR A 81 -11.98 -12.25 -12.97
C THR A 81 -12.00 -11.43 -14.25
N ALA A 82 -11.36 -11.90 -15.32
CA ALA A 82 -11.25 -11.17 -16.59
C ALA A 82 -12.63 -10.99 -17.25
N GLN A 83 -12.99 -9.74 -17.53
CA GLN A 83 -14.26 -9.35 -18.17
C GLN A 83 -14.02 -8.33 -19.29
N PRO A 84 -14.74 -8.42 -20.43
CA PRO A 84 -14.66 -7.40 -21.46
C PRO A 84 -15.21 -6.09 -20.91
N THR A 85 -14.42 -5.02 -20.97
CA THR A 85 -14.73 -3.73 -20.36
C THR A 85 -14.41 -2.61 -21.34
N ILE A 86 -15.34 -1.68 -21.48
CA ILE A 86 -15.17 -0.42 -22.19
C ILE A 86 -14.65 0.60 -21.19
N ILE A 87 -13.49 1.17 -21.45
CA ILE A 87 -12.86 2.18 -20.60
C ILE A 87 -12.90 3.50 -21.37
N MET A 88 -13.51 4.53 -20.80
CA MET A 88 -13.49 5.88 -21.33
C MET A 88 -12.72 6.78 -20.37
N LEU A 89 -11.58 7.31 -20.82
CA LEU A 89 -10.78 8.23 -20.02
C LEU A 89 -11.27 9.66 -20.21
N ALA A 90 -11.68 10.30 -19.11
CA ALA A 90 -12.18 11.67 -19.13
C ALA A 90 -11.69 12.43 -17.89
N ARG A 91 -11.34 13.71 -18.04
CA ARG A 91 -10.90 14.54 -16.91
C ARG A 91 -12.04 14.74 -15.92
N TRP A 92 -11.82 14.38 -14.66
CA TRP A 92 -12.83 14.52 -13.62
C TRP A 92 -12.84 15.91 -12.99
N SER A 93 -14.03 16.41 -12.68
CA SER A 93 -14.24 17.53 -11.77
C SER A 93 -15.59 17.39 -11.04
N PRO A 94 -15.78 18.01 -9.87
CA PRO A 94 -17.10 18.03 -9.23
C PRO A 94 -18.21 18.57 -10.14
N ALA A 95 -17.89 19.49 -11.05
CA ALA A 95 -18.83 20.09 -11.99
C ALA A 95 -19.33 19.11 -13.06
N ASN A 96 -18.56 18.06 -13.39
CA ASN A 96 -18.90 17.10 -14.45
C ASN A 96 -19.25 15.70 -13.94
N ALA A 97 -19.38 15.50 -12.61
CA ALA A 97 -19.76 14.22 -12.01
C ALA A 97 -21.08 13.66 -12.56
N VAL A 98 -22.07 14.54 -12.81
CA VAL A 98 -23.36 14.15 -13.42
C VAL A 98 -23.18 13.72 -14.87
N ALA A 99 -22.28 14.36 -15.62
CA ALA A 99 -22.00 14.01 -17.01
C ALA A 99 -21.38 12.61 -17.11
N PHE A 100 -20.46 12.24 -16.22
CA PHE A 100 -19.93 10.87 -16.15
C PHE A 100 -21.05 9.85 -15.98
N ARG A 101 -21.97 10.10 -15.04
CA ARG A 101 -23.10 9.20 -14.79
C ARG A 101 -24.00 9.06 -16.03
N ASN A 102 -24.31 10.17 -16.69
CA ASN A 102 -25.18 10.17 -17.86
C ASN A 102 -24.56 9.44 -19.06
N VAL A 103 -23.26 9.66 -19.34
CA VAL A 103 -22.56 8.95 -20.41
C VAL A 103 -22.55 7.44 -20.13
N ALA A 104 -22.26 7.03 -18.89
CA ALA A 104 -22.25 5.61 -18.54
C ALA A 104 -23.64 4.99 -18.68
N GLN A 105 -24.70 5.70 -18.24
CA GLN A 105 -26.07 5.21 -18.33
C GLN A 105 -26.52 5.06 -19.79
N GLU A 106 -26.26 6.07 -20.63
CA GLU A 106 -26.61 6.01 -22.06
C GLU A 106 -25.83 4.91 -22.78
N MET A 107 -24.57 4.68 -22.41
CA MET A 107 -23.77 3.56 -22.95
C MET A 107 -24.34 2.20 -22.55
N VAL A 108 -24.75 2.03 -21.29
CA VAL A 108 -25.39 0.80 -20.80
C VAL A 108 -26.72 0.54 -21.51
N ASP A 109 -27.52 1.58 -21.73
CA ASP A 109 -28.79 1.46 -22.46
C ASP A 109 -28.56 1.07 -23.92
N TRP A 110 -27.57 1.67 -24.59
CA TRP A 110 -27.19 1.32 -25.95
C TRP A 110 -26.67 -0.12 -26.07
N LEU A 111 -25.85 -0.59 -25.12
CA LEU A 111 -25.38 -1.98 -25.09
C LEU A 111 -26.52 -2.98 -24.83
N ALA A 112 -27.57 -2.59 -24.11
CA ALA A 112 -28.70 -3.46 -23.84
C ALA A 112 -29.45 -3.85 -25.13
N ASP A 113 -29.49 -2.96 -26.13
CA ASP A 113 -30.07 -3.26 -27.44
C ASP A 113 -29.28 -4.35 -28.19
N TRP A 114 -28.02 -4.57 -27.81
CA TRP A 114 -27.12 -5.55 -28.43
C TRP A 114 -27.02 -6.86 -27.65
N ALA A 115 -27.52 -6.90 -26.42
CA ALA A 115 -27.44 -8.05 -25.54
C ALA A 115 -28.11 -9.32 -26.13
N THR A 116 -28.97 -9.16 -27.14
CA THR A 116 -29.58 -10.26 -27.89
C THR A 116 -28.59 -10.97 -28.84
N ASN A 117 -27.53 -10.28 -29.27
CA ASN A 117 -26.57 -10.77 -30.28
C ASN A 117 -25.17 -11.05 -29.71
N VAL A 118 -24.88 -10.63 -28.48
CA VAL A 118 -23.59 -10.82 -27.82
C VAL A 118 -23.77 -11.76 -26.63
N SER A 119 -23.11 -12.92 -26.68
CA SER A 119 -23.20 -13.96 -25.63
C SER A 119 -22.56 -13.58 -24.29
N GLN A 120 -21.85 -12.46 -24.22
CA GLN A 120 -21.09 -12.03 -23.05
C GLN A 120 -21.39 -10.57 -22.72
N ARG A 121 -21.61 -10.28 -21.43
CA ARG A 121 -21.83 -8.92 -20.94
C ARG A 121 -20.56 -8.09 -21.10
N ILE A 122 -20.68 -6.88 -21.63
CA ILE A 122 -19.61 -5.90 -21.75
C ILE A 122 -19.76 -4.87 -20.64
N ASN A 123 -18.79 -4.78 -19.74
CA ASN A 123 -18.79 -3.80 -18.66
C ASN A 123 -18.47 -2.39 -19.20
N VAL A 124 -18.91 -1.36 -18.48
CA VAL A 124 -18.66 0.04 -18.84
C VAL A 124 -17.99 0.74 -17.67
N GLU A 125 -16.88 1.41 -17.92
CA GLU A 125 -16.19 2.26 -16.96
C GLU A 125 -15.80 3.60 -17.60
N ILE A 126 -16.13 4.69 -16.92
CA ILE A 126 -15.62 6.03 -17.23
C ILE A 126 -14.79 6.46 -16.03
N THR A 127 -13.51 6.75 -16.23
CA THR A 127 -12.59 6.98 -15.12
C THR A 127 -11.63 8.11 -15.44
N ALA A 128 -11.17 8.79 -14.40
CA ALA A 128 -10.17 9.83 -14.53
C ALA A 128 -8.81 9.22 -14.91
N PRO A 129 -8.00 9.89 -15.76
CA PRO A 129 -6.69 9.36 -16.18
C PRO A 129 -5.79 8.98 -15.01
N GLU A 130 -5.82 9.74 -13.90
CA GLU A 130 -5.04 9.44 -12.70
C GLU A 130 -5.37 8.11 -12.01
N ASN A 131 -6.49 7.46 -12.33
CA ASN A 131 -6.83 6.14 -11.79
C ASN A 131 -6.21 4.99 -12.60
N VAL A 132 -5.71 5.26 -13.81
CA VAL A 132 -5.22 4.23 -14.74
C VAL A 132 -3.82 4.50 -15.29
N GLN A 133 -3.38 5.75 -15.32
CA GLN A 133 -2.06 6.14 -15.81
C GLN A 133 -0.99 5.87 -14.77
N THR A 134 0.26 6.00 -15.21
CA THR A 134 1.42 5.86 -14.32
C THR A 134 1.44 7.01 -13.32
N ILE A 135 1.51 6.68 -12.04
CA ILE A 135 1.54 7.63 -10.93
C ILE A 135 2.99 7.90 -10.54
N TYR A 136 3.34 9.17 -10.48
CA TYR A 136 4.61 9.71 -10.01
C TYR A 136 4.40 10.41 -8.68
N TYR A 137 5.29 10.14 -7.73
CA TYR A 137 5.14 10.59 -6.37
C TYR A 137 6.50 10.82 -5.69
N GLY A 138 6.54 11.64 -4.64
CA GLY A 138 7.77 12.01 -3.95
C GLY A 138 7.55 12.93 -2.75
N ALA A 139 8.64 13.31 -2.08
CA ALA A 139 8.61 14.24 -0.97
C ALA A 139 8.00 15.59 -1.39
N VAL A 140 7.32 16.26 -0.46
CA VAL A 140 6.68 17.56 -0.75
C VAL A 140 7.71 18.67 -0.90
N GLY A 141 8.76 18.67 -0.08
CA GLY A 141 9.83 19.67 -0.08
C GLY A 141 9.40 21.07 0.41
N ASP A 142 8.15 21.24 0.83
CA ASP A 142 7.63 22.47 1.42
C ASP A 142 7.67 22.35 2.95
N ARG A 143 8.65 23.00 3.56
CA ARG A 143 8.86 22.97 5.02
C ARG A 143 7.64 23.43 5.81
N ALA A 144 6.83 24.36 5.29
CA ALA A 144 5.65 24.81 6.01
C ALA A 144 4.59 23.71 6.08
N LEU A 145 4.44 22.93 5.00
CA LEU A 145 3.55 21.78 4.99
C LEU A 145 4.11 20.65 5.86
N SER A 146 5.39 20.32 5.74
CA SER A 146 6.04 19.27 6.54
C SER A 146 5.97 19.56 8.05
N ASN A 147 6.26 20.80 8.47
CA ASN A 147 6.21 21.19 9.88
C ASN A 147 4.80 21.15 10.49
N ALA A 148 3.76 21.37 9.67
CA ALA A 148 2.37 21.33 10.13
C ALA A 148 1.70 19.96 9.89
N TRP A 149 2.42 19.02 9.28
CA TRP A 149 1.86 17.75 8.83
C TRP A 149 1.32 16.93 10.00
N ASP A 150 2.03 16.81 11.11
CA ASP A 150 1.57 15.99 12.25
C ASP A 150 0.19 16.41 12.77
N SER A 151 0.00 17.70 13.01
CA SER A 151 -1.30 18.24 13.44
C SER A 151 -2.40 18.08 12.38
N THR A 152 -2.03 18.17 11.11
CA THR A 152 -2.96 18.02 9.98
C THR A 152 -3.37 16.56 9.81
N ARG A 153 -2.39 15.65 9.89
CA ARG A 153 -2.55 14.20 9.84
C ARG A 153 -3.48 13.73 10.94
N GLU A 154 -3.29 14.17 12.18
CA GLU A 154 -4.18 13.84 13.31
C GLU A 154 -5.61 14.34 13.08
N ALA A 155 -5.76 15.58 12.59
CA ALA A 155 -7.08 16.14 12.30
C ALA A 155 -7.81 15.39 11.16
N VAL A 156 -7.08 15.01 10.11
CA VAL A 156 -7.62 14.19 9.01
C VAL A 156 -7.98 12.80 9.51
N ASP A 157 -7.12 12.16 10.30
CA ASP A 157 -7.35 10.83 10.86
C ASP A 157 -8.63 10.79 11.71
N ASN A 158 -8.77 11.73 12.63
CA ASN A 158 -9.97 11.88 13.46
C ASN A 158 -11.24 12.08 12.62
N LEU A 159 -11.16 12.85 11.54
CA LEU A 159 -12.26 13.01 10.61
C LEU A 159 -12.61 11.67 9.93
N LEU A 160 -11.63 10.91 9.45
CA LEU A 160 -11.85 9.63 8.80
C LEU A 160 -12.46 8.59 9.74
N GLU A 161 -12.06 8.57 11.02
CA GLU A 161 -12.65 7.69 12.04
C GLU A 161 -14.09 8.08 12.42
N SER A 162 -14.46 9.36 12.24
CA SER A 162 -15.82 9.84 12.48
C SER A 162 -16.81 9.45 11.37
N LEU A 163 -16.31 9.09 10.18
CA LEU A 163 -17.13 8.83 9.01
C LEU A 163 -17.42 7.31 8.86
N PRO A 164 -18.70 6.88 8.78
CA PRO A 164 -19.04 5.45 8.72
C PRO A 164 -18.37 4.65 7.60
N SER A 165 -18.07 5.28 6.47
CA SER A 165 -17.47 4.60 5.31
C SER A 165 -15.96 4.39 5.39
N THR A 166 -15.27 5.07 6.31
CA THR A 166 -13.80 5.03 6.44
C THR A 166 -13.34 4.59 7.82
N LYS A 167 -14.24 4.62 8.81
CA LYS A 167 -13.97 4.19 10.18
C LYS A 167 -13.27 2.82 10.21
N GLY A 168 -12.11 2.77 10.88
CA GLY A 168 -11.30 1.57 11.04
C GLY A 168 -10.75 0.95 9.75
N SER A 169 -10.91 1.60 8.59
CA SER A 169 -10.55 1.07 7.27
C SER A 169 -9.30 1.73 6.67
N LEU A 170 -8.77 2.80 7.27
CA LEU A 170 -7.54 3.45 6.83
C LEU A 170 -6.36 2.47 6.88
N THR A 171 -5.57 2.41 5.82
CA THR A 171 -4.33 1.59 5.73
C THR A 171 -3.07 2.44 5.54
N CYS A 172 -3.20 3.63 4.95
CA CYS A 172 -2.15 4.65 4.84
C CYS A 172 -2.76 6.06 4.84
N LEU A 173 -2.14 6.99 5.56
CA LEU A 173 -2.38 8.44 5.41
C LEU A 173 -1.03 9.16 5.32
N ALA A 174 -0.82 9.83 4.19
CA ALA A 174 0.47 10.39 3.78
C ALA A 174 0.31 11.80 3.17
N LEU A 175 1.41 12.54 3.18
CA LEU A 175 1.56 13.83 2.49
C LEU A 175 2.70 13.74 1.49
N GLN A 176 2.40 13.91 0.21
CA GLN A 176 3.38 13.71 -0.86
C GLN A 176 3.06 14.51 -2.13
N LYS A 177 4.07 14.75 -2.96
CA LYS A 177 3.84 15.05 -4.38
C LYS A 177 3.17 13.82 -4.99
N TYR A 178 2.08 14.01 -5.73
CA TYR A 178 1.32 12.90 -6.31
C TYR A 178 0.60 13.32 -7.58
N GLY A 179 0.78 12.57 -8.66
CA GLY A 179 0.02 12.76 -9.90
C GLY A 179 0.59 12.00 -11.08
N VAL A 180 0.19 12.38 -12.29
CA VAL A 180 0.58 11.69 -13.53
C VAL A 180 1.75 12.36 -14.27
N ASN A 181 2.29 13.46 -13.73
CA ASN A 181 3.40 14.16 -14.37
C ASN A 181 4.73 13.46 -14.03
N PRO A 182 5.53 13.04 -15.02
CA PRO A 182 6.84 12.43 -14.77
C PRO A 182 7.82 13.36 -14.03
N GLU A 183 7.66 14.68 -14.17
CA GLU A 183 8.35 15.64 -13.32
C GLU A 183 7.65 15.68 -11.95
N ILE A 184 8.18 14.92 -10.99
CA ILE A 184 7.58 14.72 -9.66
C ILE A 184 7.22 16.06 -9.00
N ASN A 185 8.10 17.05 -9.07
CA ASN A 185 7.92 18.35 -8.42
C ASN A 185 6.80 19.19 -9.04
N ALA A 186 6.47 18.94 -10.31
CA ALA A 186 5.36 19.59 -11.00
C ALA A 186 3.99 19.02 -10.60
N ASN A 187 3.94 17.87 -9.95
CA ASN A 187 2.71 17.38 -9.33
C ASN A 187 2.36 18.23 -8.08
N PRO A 188 1.07 18.34 -7.74
CA PRO A 188 0.67 19.07 -6.55
C PRO A 188 1.01 18.28 -5.27
N PRO A 189 1.25 18.97 -4.14
CA PRO A 189 1.20 18.33 -2.83
C PRO A 189 -0.20 17.75 -2.63
N THR A 190 -0.27 16.53 -2.09
CA THR A 190 -1.48 15.75 -2.00
C THR A 190 -1.51 15.01 -0.67
N VAL A 191 -2.64 15.12 0.04
CA VAL A 191 -2.98 14.18 1.11
C VAL A 191 -3.47 12.90 0.44
N TYR A 192 -2.61 11.89 0.49
CA TYR A 192 -2.89 10.56 -0.01
C TYR A 192 -3.48 9.72 1.12
N MET A 193 -4.58 9.02 0.82
CA MET A 193 -5.21 8.08 1.72
C MET A 193 -5.40 6.75 1.01
N SER A 194 -5.06 5.66 1.68
CA SER A 194 -5.50 4.35 1.25
C SER A 194 -6.40 3.69 2.27
N MET A 195 -7.34 2.91 1.77
CA MET A 195 -8.33 2.19 2.55
C MET A 195 -8.29 0.71 2.22
N ASP A 196 -8.67 -0.14 3.17
CA ASP A 196 -8.95 -1.54 2.88
C ASP A 196 -10.29 -1.74 2.15
N HIS A 197 -10.51 -2.97 1.69
CA HIS A 197 -11.64 -3.32 0.83
C HIS A 197 -13.02 -3.22 1.52
N ARG A 198 -13.07 -2.99 2.85
CA ARG A 198 -14.33 -2.77 3.58
C ARG A 198 -14.85 -1.34 3.39
N SER A 199 -13.97 -0.40 3.02
CA SER A 199 -14.39 0.98 2.74
C SER A 199 -15.16 1.07 1.43
N ASN A 200 -16.34 1.68 1.48
CA ASN A 200 -17.23 1.83 0.32
C ASN A 200 -16.81 3.01 -0.55
N GLU A 201 -16.28 2.72 -1.74
CA GLU A 201 -15.83 3.72 -2.73
C GLU A 201 -16.95 4.73 -3.11
N ALA A 202 -18.22 4.32 -3.08
CA ALA A 202 -19.32 5.16 -3.50
C ALA A 202 -19.50 6.43 -2.65
N THR A 203 -18.96 6.46 -1.43
CA THR A 203 -19.02 7.62 -0.54
C THR A 203 -17.75 8.46 -0.55
N TRP A 204 -16.69 8.06 -1.26
CA TRP A 204 -15.39 8.71 -1.18
C TRP A 204 -15.38 10.15 -1.71
N ASN A 205 -16.28 10.51 -2.65
CA ASN A 205 -16.44 11.91 -3.04
C ASN A 205 -16.84 12.81 -1.84
N TYR A 206 -17.70 12.30 -0.96
CA TYR A 206 -18.08 13.00 0.26
C TYR A 206 -16.89 13.07 1.23
N VAL A 207 -16.20 11.94 1.46
CA VAL A 207 -15.00 11.88 2.32
C VAL A 207 -13.95 12.91 1.87
N ALA A 208 -13.58 12.89 0.58
CA ALA A 208 -12.59 13.80 0.02
C ALA A 208 -13.02 15.26 0.13
N THR A 209 -14.31 15.57 -0.04
CA THR A 209 -14.84 16.92 0.16
C THR A 209 -14.65 17.38 1.61
N ARG A 210 -14.94 16.52 2.59
CA ARG A 210 -14.77 16.84 4.02
C ARG A 210 -13.31 17.04 4.39
N VAL A 211 -12.42 16.20 3.89
CA VAL A 211 -10.97 16.36 4.06
C VAL A 211 -10.52 17.67 3.41
N LYS A 212 -10.96 17.96 2.20
CA LYS A 212 -10.60 19.20 1.49
C LYS A 212 -11.08 20.45 2.22
N GLU A 213 -12.28 20.43 2.80
CA GLU A 213 -12.80 21.52 3.64
C GLU A 213 -11.94 21.74 4.90
N LEU A 214 -11.46 20.66 5.52
CA LEU A 214 -10.56 20.72 6.68
C LEU A 214 -9.21 21.36 6.28
N LEU A 215 -8.61 20.89 5.18
CA LEU A 215 -7.36 21.44 4.65
C LEU A 215 -7.49 22.93 4.29
N ASN A 216 -8.58 23.32 3.63
CA ASN A 216 -8.82 24.72 3.27
C ASN A 216 -8.91 25.63 4.50
N LYS A 217 -9.52 25.17 5.60
CA LYS A 217 -9.59 25.92 6.87
C LYS A 217 -8.21 26.14 7.50
N GLN A 218 -7.27 25.25 7.25
CA GLN A 218 -5.87 25.36 7.68
C GLN A 218 -5.01 26.16 6.69
N GLY A 219 -5.59 26.70 5.61
CA GLY A 219 -4.86 27.44 4.57
C GLY A 219 -4.26 26.57 3.47
N TRP A 220 -4.48 25.25 3.48
CA TRP A 220 -3.93 24.28 2.52
C TRP A 220 -4.78 24.19 1.24
N ASN A 221 -5.15 25.35 0.68
CA ASN A 221 -6.06 25.45 -0.47
C ASN A 221 -5.50 24.80 -1.74
N HIS A 222 -4.18 24.75 -1.88
CA HIS A 222 -3.48 24.19 -3.03
C HIS A 222 -3.21 22.68 -2.93
N VAL A 223 -3.33 22.09 -1.73
CA VAL A 223 -3.07 20.68 -1.46
C VAL A 223 -4.24 19.82 -1.95
N GLN A 224 -3.97 18.80 -2.77
CA GLN A 224 -4.99 17.92 -3.31
C GLN A 224 -5.33 16.77 -2.36
N VAL A 225 -6.37 16.02 -2.68
CA VAL A 225 -6.79 14.83 -1.94
C VAL A 225 -6.89 13.66 -2.92
N HIS A 226 -6.33 12.51 -2.54
CA HIS A 226 -6.48 11.25 -3.27
C HIS A 226 -6.86 10.13 -2.32
N ILE A 227 -7.75 9.24 -2.77
CA ILE A 227 -8.19 8.06 -2.03
C ILE A 227 -8.10 6.85 -2.97
N GLU A 228 -7.56 5.74 -2.49
CA GLU A 228 -7.57 4.45 -3.20
C GLU A 228 -7.76 3.26 -2.26
N HIS A 229 -8.07 2.09 -2.83
CA HIS A 229 -7.95 0.82 -2.11
C HIS A 229 -6.50 0.34 -2.18
N ASN A 230 -5.88 0.08 -1.02
CA ASN A 230 -4.52 -0.45 -0.94
C ASN A 230 -4.30 -1.15 0.41
N LEU A 231 -3.69 -2.34 0.40
CA LEU A 231 -3.44 -3.14 1.62
C LEU A 231 -1.96 -3.15 2.04
N ASN A 232 -1.14 -2.26 1.46
CA ASN A 232 0.32 -2.28 1.56
C ASN A 232 0.94 -3.57 0.96
N MET A 233 2.27 -3.68 0.92
CA MET A 233 2.92 -4.94 0.49
C MET A 233 2.68 -6.04 1.53
N PHE A 234 2.56 -7.29 1.11
CA PHE A 234 2.41 -8.40 2.06
C PHE A 234 3.68 -8.59 2.88
N CYS A 235 3.52 -8.86 4.18
CA CYS A 235 4.62 -8.91 5.15
C CYS A 235 5.47 -10.17 5.09
N THR A 236 4.96 -11.27 4.54
CA THR A 236 5.63 -12.57 4.65
C THR A 236 5.73 -13.29 3.33
N PHE A 237 6.90 -13.89 3.11
CA PHE A 237 7.14 -14.77 1.98
C PHE A 237 6.81 -16.22 2.39
N PRO A 238 5.99 -16.97 1.64
CA PRO A 238 5.73 -18.39 1.95
C PRO A 238 7.03 -19.19 1.83
N LEU A 239 7.39 -20.09 2.76
CA LEU A 239 8.52 -21.00 2.52
C LEU A 239 8.30 -21.78 1.20
N LEU A 240 9.38 -22.33 0.63
CA LEU A 240 9.25 -23.10 -0.61
C LEU A 240 8.18 -24.17 -0.42
N PRO A 241 7.14 -24.23 -1.27
CA PRO A 241 6.04 -25.15 -1.07
C PRO A 241 6.56 -26.58 -0.99
N ILE A 242 6.04 -27.35 -0.04
CA ILE A 242 6.30 -28.79 0.07
C ILE A 242 5.53 -29.48 -1.05
N THR A 243 6.11 -29.45 -2.24
CA THR A 243 5.68 -30.26 -3.38
C THR A 243 6.74 -31.31 -3.70
N ASP A 244 6.30 -32.49 -4.10
CA ASP A 244 7.16 -33.55 -4.61
C ASP A 244 7.76 -33.17 -5.98
N ASP A 245 7.21 -32.14 -6.64
CA ASP A 245 7.73 -31.59 -7.88
C ASP A 245 9.02 -30.78 -7.62
N LYS A 246 10.15 -31.47 -7.80
CA LYS A 246 11.49 -30.89 -7.71
C LYS A 246 11.70 -29.71 -8.68
N ALA A 247 11.14 -29.76 -9.88
CA ALA A 247 11.32 -28.70 -10.87
C ALA A 247 10.59 -27.42 -10.43
N ALA A 248 9.33 -27.56 -10.01
CA ALA A 248 8.56 -26.45 -9.45
C ALA A 248 9.21 -25.86 -8.19
N ARG A 249 9.80 -26.70 -7.33
CA ARG A 249 10.59 -26.23 -6.17
C ARG A 249 11.85 -25.47 -6.58
N MET A 250 12.60 -25.98 -7.55
CA MET A 250 13.82 -25.31 -8.03
C MET A 250 13.50 -23.97 -8.69
N GLU A 251 12.45 -23.91 -9.49
CA GLU A 251 11.95 -22.69 -10.13
C GLU A 251 11.49 -21.66 -9.09
N ASN A 252 10.72 -22.09 -8.07
CA ASN A 252 10.37 -21.23 -6.94
C ASN A 252 11.61 -20.77 -6.17
N GLY A 253 12.61 -21.63 -5.98
CA GLY A 253 13.88 -21.26 -5.36
C GLY A 253 14.65 -20.21 -6.16
N TYR A 254 14.66 -20.31 -7.49
CA TYR A 254 15.26 -19.29 -8.36
C TYR A 254 14.49 -17.96 -8.28
N ARG A 255 13.16 -18.01 -8.46
CA ARG A 255 12.30 -16.82 -8.53
C ARG A 255 12.34 -15.97 -7.26
N ASN A 256 12.56 -16.61 -6.12
CA ASN A 256 12.49 -15.97 -4.81
C ASN A 256 13.84 -15.90 -4.11
N SER A 257 14.94 -16.09 -4.85
CA SER A 257 16.32 -16.01 -4.33
C SER A 257 16.62 -16.94 -3.14
N LYS A 258 15.91 -18.06 -3.01
CA LYS A 258 16.02 -19.01 -1.88
C LYS A 258 17.08 -20.08 -2.07
N ARG A 259 18.26 -19.69 -2.57
CA ARG A 259 19.34 -20.63 -2.87
C ARG A 259 20.50 -20.38 -1.93
N ILE A 260 20.97 -21.46 -1.31
CA ILE A 260 22.29 -21.46 -0.69
C ILE A 260 23.31 -21.47 -1.83
N THR A 261 23.77 -20.28 -2.22
CA THR A 261 24.85 -20.11 -3.20
C THR A 261 26.18 -20.05 -2.45
N GLY A 262 26.77 -21.22 -2.16
CA GLY A 262 28.06 -21.33 -1.48
C GLY A 262 28.07 -22.38 -0.37
N ASP A 263 29.12 -22.34 0.44
CA ASP A 263 29.28 -23.25 1.57
C ASP A 263 28.23 -22.98 2.65
N TYR A 264 27.74 -24.07 3.25
CA TYR A 264 26.85 -23.99 4.40
C TYR A 264 27.59 -23.33 5.56
N ARG A 265 27.06 -22.22 6.07
CA ARG A 265 27.66 -21.48 7.18
C ARG A 265 27.10 -22.00 8.50
N ASN A 266 27.97 -22.17 9.50
CA ASN A 266 27.58 -22.56 10.86
C ASN A 266 27.29 -21.37 11.78
N THR A 267 27.24 -20.15 11.23
CA THR A 267 27.02 -18.90 11.94
C THR A 267 25.92 -18.11 11.25
N VAL A 268 25.06 -17.48 12.04
CA VAL A 268 24.00 -16.60 11.56
C VAL A 268 24.50 -15.14 11.53
N GLN A 269 24.15 -14.39 10.49
CA GLN A 269 24.56 -13.01 10.23
C GLN A 269 23.36 -12.08 10.08
N ILE A 270 23.63 -10.77 10.18
CA ILE A 270 22.66 -9.72 9.83
C ILE A 270 22.28 -9.86 8.35
N GLY A 271 20.99 -9.77 8.05
CA GLY A 271 20.47 -9.96 6.70
C GLY A 271 20.08 -11.40 6.37
N ASP A 272 20.40 -12.38 7.22
CA ASP A 272 19.98 -13.76 7.00
C ASP A 272 18.46 -13.94 7.18
N ASP A 273 17.91 -14.96 6.54
CA ASP A 273 16.52 -15.40 6.72
C ASP A 273 16.25 -15.83 8.18
N ILE A 274 15.15 -15.37 8.75
CA ILE A 274 14.63 -15.85 10.03
C ILE A 274 13.12 -16.12 9.93
N GLY A 275 12.65 -17.19 10.56
CA GLY A 275 11.25 -17.55 10.58
C GLY A 275 10.95 -18.58 11.65
N ALA A 276 9.67 -18.82 11.90
CA ALA A 276 9.25 -19.86 12.84
C ALA A 276 9.61 -21.25 12.33
N ALA A 277 10.03 -22.15 13.23
CA ALA A 277 10.28 -23.55 12.90
C ALA A 277 8.99 -24.41 12.90
N ARG A 278 7.81 -23.80 13.05
CA ARG A 278 6.51 -24.49 13.22
C ARG A 278 5.52 -24.05 12.15
N TYR A 279 4.81 -25.03 11.58
CA TYR A 279 3.70 -24.79 10.67
C TYR A 279 2.55 -24.08 11.38
N THR A 280 1.86 -23.20 10.65
CA THR A 280 0.60 -22.62 11.10
C THR A 280 -0.56 -23.50 10.66
N THR A 281 -1.45 -23.87 11.56
CA THR A 281 -2.70 -24.55 11.20
C THR A 281 -3.82 -23.53 11.22
N ARG A 282 -4.53 -23.36 10.11
CA ARG A 282 -5.76 -22.54 10.11
C ARG A 282 -6.90 -23.33 10.73
N GLU A 283 -7.62 -22.71 11.66
CA GLU A 283 -8.79 -23.33 12.30
C GLU A 283 -9.94 -23.60 11.30
N GLU A 284 -10.03 -22.82 10.22
CA GLU A 284 -11.12 -22.91 9.24
C GLU A 284 -11.04 -24.15 8.34
N ASP A 285 -9.83 -24.60 7.99
CA ASP A 285 -9.62 -25.69 7.02
C ASP A 285 -8.68 -26.80 7.53
N GLU A 286 -8.18 -26.69 8.76
CA GLU A 286 -7.22 -27.60 9.41
C GLU A 286 -5.93 -27.84 8.59
N ARG A 287 -5.67 -27.02 7.55
CA ARG A 287 -4.49 -27.19 6.71
C ARG A 287 -3.29 -26.52 7.35
N SER A 288 -2.20 -27.27 7.45
CA SER A 288 -0.89 -26.73 7.79
C SER A 288 -0.36 -25.88 6.63
N ARG A 289 0.07 -24.65 6.95
CA ARG A 289 0.75 -23.74 6.04
C ARG A 289 2.14 -23.42 6.56
N ASP A 290 3.07 -23.27 5.62
CA ASP A 290 4.41 -22.79 5.93
C ASP A 290 4.36 -21.45 6.67
N PRO A 291 5.13 -21.28 7.75
CA PRO A 291 5.27 -19.99 8.39
C PRO A 291 5.96 -19.01 7.43
N GLY A 292 5.66 -17.73 7.59
CA GLY A 292 6.42 -16.68 6.92
C GLY A 292 7.88 -16.66 7.35
N ALA A 293 8.76 -16.17 6.47
CA ALA A 293 10.12 -15.77 6.82
C ALA A 293 10.29 -14.25 6.58
N GLY A 294 11.18 -13.66 7.37
CA GLY A 294 11.65 -12.28 7.26
C GLY A 294 13.16 -12.23 7.43
N THR A 295 13.67 -11.06 7.79
CA THR A 295 15.10 -10.81 7.93
C THR A 295 15.51 -10.72 9.41
N LEU A 296 16.67 -11.30 9.73
CA LEU A 296 17.38 -11.02 10.97
C LEU A 296 18.01 -9.64 10.88
N GLY A 297 17.44 -8.68 11.61
CA GLY A 297 17.81 -7.28 11.51
C GLY A 297 19.14 -6.95 12.16
N CYS A 298 19.24 -7.16 13.46
CA CYS A 298 20.49 -6.94 14.18
C CYS A 298 20.54 -7.75 15.48
N PHE A 299 21.68 -7.67 16.14
CA PHE A 299 21.84 -8.16 17.51
C PHE A 299 21.73 -6.99 18.48
N VAL A 300 20.89 -7.16 19.51
CA VAL A 300 20.76 -6.23 20.63
C VAL A 300 21.28 -6.88 21.90
N GLN A 301 21.75 -6.09 22.84
CA GLN A 301 22.04 -6.54 24.19
C GLN A 301 21.00 -5.95 25.13
N ILE A 302 20.46 -6.79 26.01
CA ILE A 302 19.47 -6.37 27.01
C ILE A 302 19.98 -6.62 28.43
N LYS A 303 19.45 -5.84 29.36
CA LYS A 303 19.41 -6.15 30.79
C LYS A 303 17.97 -6.30 31.24
N THR A 304 17.75 -7.16 32.22
CA THR A 304 16.43 -7.33 32.84
C THR A 304 16.51 -7.08 34.34
N THR A 305 15.37 -6.83 34.97
CA THR A 305 15.25 -6.71 36.43
C THR A 305 15.95 -7.86 37.17
N ASN A 306 15.79 -9.08 36.69
CA ASN A 306 16.37 -10.29 37.28
C ASN A 306 17.83 -10.55 36.85
N HIS A 307 18.28 -9.94 35.76
CA HIS A 307 19.60 -10.18 35.18
C HIS A 307 20.23 -8.87 34.67
N GLN A 308 21.10 -8.31 35.50
CA GLN A 308 21.79 -7.04 35.23
C GLN A 308 23.03 -7.21 34.33
N GLU A 309 23.36 -8.43 33.92
CA GLU A 309 24.40 -8.71 32.91
C GLU A 309 23.83 -8.59 31.50
N TRP A 310 24.64 -8.07 30.57
CA TRP A 310 24.26 -7.93 29.17
C TRP A 310 24.07 -9.29 28.51
N ARG A 311 22.89 -9.51 27.93
CA ARG A 311 22.58 -10.70 27.12
C ARG A 311 22.28 -10.33 25.69
N THR A 312 22.95 -11.00 24.76
CA THR A 312 22.72 -10.80 23.33
C THR A 312 21.44 -11.51 22.89
N MET A 313 20.57 -10.78 22.20
CA MET A 313 19.32 -11.21 21.59
C MET A 313 19.27 -10.78 20.13
N ILE A 314 18.33 -11.32 19.37
CA ILE A 314 18.03 -10.90 18.00
C ILE A 314 16.88 -9.89 18.03
N LEU A 315 16.99 -8.83 17.22
CA LEU A 315 15.89 -7.92 16.93
C LEU A 315 15.29 -8.25 15.55
N THR A 316 13.98 -8.46 15.51
CA THR A 316 13.19 -8.64 14.28
C THR A 316 11.73 -8.29 14.54
N ASN A 317 10.90 -8.26 13.50
CA ASN A 317 9.48 -7.95 13.65
C ASN A 317 8.69 -9.12 14.23
N TYR A 318 7.68 -8.79 15.05
CA TYR A 318 6.80 -9.79 15.63
C TYR A 318 6.11 -10.65 14.57
N HIS A 319 5.61 -10.08 13.47
CA HIS A 319 4.91 -10.84 12.43
C HIS A 319 5.78 -11.88 11.71
N VAL A 320 7.12 -11.75 11.77
CA VAL A 320 8.07 -12.73 11.21
C VAL A 320 8.10 -14.01 12.05
N VAL A 321 8.04 -13.86 13.38
CA VAL A 321 8.18 -14.96 14.34
C VAL A 321 6.85 -15.40 14.96
N ARG A 322 5.76 -14.64 14.74
CA ARG A 322 4.41 -14.88 15.29
C ARG A 322 3.95 -16.34 15.19
N PRO A 323 4.14 -17.07 14.08
CA PRO A 323 3.78 -18.50 14.01
C PRO A 323 4.45 -19.42 15.04
N ALA A 324 5.58 -19.03 15.64
CA ALA A 324 6.29 -19.80 16.67
C ALA A 324 5.63 -19.69 18.06
N PHE A 325 4.66 -18.81 18.20
CA PHE A 325 4.13 -18.34 19.47
C PHE A 325 2.62 -18.59 19.54
N ASP A 326 2.15 -19.29 20.57
CA ASP A 326 0.72 -19.52 20.77
C ASP A 326 0.03 -18.18 21.13
N GLY A 327 -0.93 -17.75 20.30
CA GLY A 327 -1.85 -16.62 20.49
C GLY A 327 -1.55 -15.67 21.65
N PHE A 328 -0.55 -14.80 21.50
CA PHE A 328 -0.24 -13.80 22.51
C PHE A 328 -1.36 -12.75 22.56
N LYS A 329 -1.99 -12.62 23.72
CA LYS A 329 -2.79 -11.44 24.08
C LYS A 329 -1.87 -10.51 24.86
N LEU A 330 -1.50 -9.37 24.27
CA LEU A 330 -0.80 -8.31 24.99
C LEU A 330 -1.66 -7.88 26.19
N LYS A 331 -1.19 -8.12 27.42
CA LYS A 331 -1.78 -7.52 28.62
C LYS A 331 -1.08 -6.20 28.86
N THR A 332 -1.84 -5.11 28.80
CA THR A 332 -1.35 -3.78 29.21
C THR A 332 -0.98 -3.83 30.70
N VAL A 333 0.26 -3.47 31.04
CA VAL A 333 0.70 -3.33 32.43
C VAL A 333 0.89 -1.84 32.71
N GLY A 334 0.07 -1.30 33.62
CA GLY A 334 0.24 0.06 34.17
C GLY A 334 -0.43 1.18 33.36
N SER A 335 -0.89 2.19 34.08
CA SER A 335 -1.28 3.49 33.55
C SER A 335 -0.29 4.52 34.10
N GLU A 336 0.31 5.29 33.19
CA GLU A 336 1.20 6.45 33.41
C GLU A 336 2.72 6.17 33.47
N SER A 337 3.42 6.51 32.38
CA SER A 337 4.77 7.11 32.39
C SER A 337 5.05 7.84 31.07
N VAL A 338 5.73 8.98 31.16
CA VAL A 338 6.03 9.92 30.06
C VAL A 338 7.36 9.54 29.41
N ALA A 339 7.42 9.62 28.08
CA ALA A 339 8.61 9.38 27.26
C ALA A 339 9.82 10.20 27.72
N ALA A 340 11.01 9.59 27.70
CA ALA A 340 12.23 10.38 27.61
C ALA A 340 12.29 10.95 26.19
N ALA A 341 12.08 12.26 26.08
CA ALA A 341 12.23 12.96 24.82
C ALA A 341 13.61 12.65 24.22
N PRO A 342 13.73 12.57 22.88
CA PRO A 342 15.04 12.55 22.24
C PRO A 342 15.86 13.73 22.73
N ASP A 343 17.19 13.62 22.68
CA ASP A 343 18.04 14.81 22.78
C ASP A 343 17.48 15.87 21.83
N ASN A 344 17.33 17.11 22.30
CA ASN A 344 16.66 18.20 21.58
C ASN A 344 17.30 18.54 20.21
N ASP A 345 18.38 17.85 19.82
CA ASP A 345 19.14 17.97 18.57
C ASP A 345 19.36 16.61 17.86
N SER A 346 18.52 15.60 18.11
CA SER A 346 18.56 14.33 17.37
C SER A 346 18.04 14.55 15.94
N ASP A 347 18.95 14.91 15.03
CA ASP A 347 18.79 14.94 13.55
C ASP A 347 18.53 13.53 12.95
N LEU A 348 17.71 12.70 13.61
CA LEU A 348 17.27 11.42 13.05
C LEU A 348 16.32 11.72 11.88
N CYS A 349 16.83 11.47 10.67
CA CYS A 349 16.20 11.60 9.35
C CYS A 349 16.39 12.93 8.60
N LEU A 350 17.65 13.30 8.35
CA LEU A 350 18.03 13.95 7.09
C LEU A 350 19.18 13.16 6.46
N GLY A 351 18.89 12.22 5.55
CA GLY A 351 19.96 11.70 4.69
C GLY A 351 19.85 10.28 4.17
N HIS A 352 20.97 9.87 3.59
CA HIS A 352 21.18 8.56 3.00
C HIS A 352 21.23 7.48 4.09
N VAL A 353 20.40 6.46 3.91
CA VAL A 353 20.32 5.28 4.77
C VAL A 353 20.68 4.02 3.98
N TYR A 354 21.02 2.96 4.70
CA TYR A 354 21.19 1.63 4.12
C TYR A 354 20.57 0.55 4.99
N LYS A 355 20.26 -0.59 4.38
CA LYS A 355 19.86 -1.81 5.09
C LYS A 355 20.41 -3.05 4.39
N VAL A 356 20.38 -4.18 5.10
CA VAL A 356 20.64 -5.50 4.53
C VAL A 356 19.39 -6.35 4.73
N GLY A 357 18.67 -6.62 3.63
CA GLY A 357 17.48 -7.47 3.59
C GLY A 357 17.81 -8.87 3.10
N ALA A 358 17.05 -9.87 3.54
CA ALA A 358 17.26 -11.25 3.10
C ALA A 358 16.97 -11.46 1.60
N VAL A 359 16.07 -10.66 1.02
CA VAL A 359 15.69 -10.80 -0.40
C VAL A 359 16.38 -9.76 -1.27
N THR A 360 16.46 -8.52 -0.81
CA THR A 360 17.09 -7.43 -1.58
C THR A 360 18.60 -7.34 -1.39
N GLY A 361 19.16 -7.99 -0.36
CA GLY A 361 20.56 -7.82 0.01
C GLY A 361 20.82 -6.41 0.55
N ALA A 362 22.02 -5.89 0.32
CA ALA A 362 22.39 -4.54 0.70
C ALA A 362 21.74 -3.51 -0.23
N THR A 363 20.93 -2.62 0.33
CA THR A 363 20.21 -1.56 -0.40
C THR A 363 20.38 -0.21 0.28
N THR A 364 20.46 0.87 -0.49
CA THR A 364 20.51 2.25 0.00
C THR A 364 19.21 2.99 -0.30
N GLY A 365 18.89 3.96 0.53
CA GLY A 365 17.68 4.76 0.43
C GLY A 365 17.83 6.16 1.02
N ASP A 366 16.76 6.94 0.93
CA ASP A 366 16.66 8.27 1.50
C ASP A 366 15.44 8.33 2.42
N CYS A 367 15.65 8.80 3.67
CA CYS A 367 14.56 9.05 4.60
C CYS A 367 13.83 10.34 4.21
N HIS A 368 12.50 10.34 4.22
CA HIS A 368 11.72 11.58 4.08
C HIS A 368 11.49 12.26 5.43
N ASP A 369 11.26 13.58 5.38
CA ASP A 369 10.91 14.40 6.55
C ASP A 369 9.52 14.03 7.11
N GLU A 370 8.57 13.70 6.23
CA GLU A 370 7.20 13.37 6.65
C GLU A 370 7.06 11.92 7.12
N GLN A 371 6.38 11.72 8.25
CA GLN A 371 5.97 10.40 8.72
C GLN A 371 4.55 10.05 8.24
N GLU A 372 4.27 8.76 8.04
CA GLU A 372 2.96 8.29 7.59
C GLU A 372 2.23 7.50 8.68
N ASN A 373 0.89 7.65 8.73
CA ASN A 373 0.06 6.72 9.48
C ASN A 373 -0.05 5.43 8.67
N VAL A 374 0.32 4.30 9.27
CA VAL A 374 0.23 2.99 8.63
C VAL A 374 -0.62 2.07 9.50
N LYS A 375 -1.48 1.29 8.86
CA LYS A 375 -2.24 0.22 9.51
C LYS A 375 -2.19 -1.03 8.67
N LEU A 376 -1.81 -2.14 9.29
CA LEU A 376 -1.76 -3.42 8.61
C LEU A 376 -3.08 -4.16 8.76
N VAL A 377 -3.55 -4.75 7.66
CA VAL A 377 -4.73 -5.62 7.68
C VAL A 377 -4.50 -6.85 8.57
N ASP A 378 -3.25 -7.31 8.70
CA ASP A 378 -2.88 -8.46 9.53
C ASP A 378 -2.94 -8.16 11.04
N ASP A 379 -3.01 -6.88 11.41
CA ASP A 379 -3.00 -6.39 12.80
C ASP A 379 -4.40 -6.29 13.41
N VAL A 380 -5.43 -6.84 12.75
CA VAL A 380 -6.78 -6.96 13.32
C VAL A 380 -6.79 -7.65 14.70
N HIS A 381 -5.80 -8.52 14.95
CA HIS A 381 -5.63 -9.20 16.24
C HIS A 381 -5.23 -8.27 17.40
N LEU A 382 -4.69 -7.08 17.11
CA LEU A 382 -4.37 -6.03 18.09
C LEU A 382 -5.62 -5.24 18.52
N GLY A 383 -6.78 -5.52 17.91
CA GLY A 383 -8.04 -4.80 18.14
C GLY A 383 -8.26 -3.67 17.13
N GLN A 384 -9.38 -2.94 17.27
CA GLN A 384 -9.68 -1.76 16.45
C GLN A 384 -9.19 -0.45 17.09
N ASP A 385 -8.49 -0.53 18.21
CA ASP A 385 -8.01 0.63 18.96
C ASP A 385 -6.77 1.27 18.29
N GLU A 386 -6.31 2.40 18.84
CA GLU A 386 -5.11 3.15 18.40
C GLU A 386 -3.87 2.28 18.22
N ARG A 387 -3.79 1.14 18.92
CA ARG A 387 -2.70 0.15 18.86
C ARG A 387 -2.51 -0.53 17.51
N SER A 388 -3.49 -0.42 16.60
CA SER A 388 -3.39 -0.98 15.25
C SER A 388 -2.84 -0.01 14.22
N LYS A 389 -2.55 1.24 14.62
CA LYS A 389 -2.06 2.31 13.75
C LYS A 389 -0.72 2.79 14.27
N THR A 390 0.27 2.85 13.39
CA THR A 390 1.62 3.30 13.73
C THR A 390 1.99 4.52 12.91
N THR A 391 2.99 5.25 13.39
CA THR A 391 3.58 6.39 12.68
C THR A 391 4.98 5.99 12.24
N GLU A 392 5.24 6.05 10.94
CA GLU A 392 6.39 5.36 10.35
C GLU A 392 7.25 6.29 9.50
N LEU A 393 8.56 6.05 9.53
CA LEU A 393 9.52 6.68 8.62
C LEU A 393 9.33 6.14 7.22
N ILE A 394 9.39 7.02 6.23
CA ILE A 394 9.37 6.67 4.81
C ILE A 394 10.81 6.55 4.31
N ILE A 395 11.13 5.46 3.62
CA ILE A 395 12.43 5.28 2.98
C ILE A 395 12.26 4.99 1.50
N LYS A 396 12.69 5.93 0.66
CA LYS A 396 12.72 5.75 -0.79
C LYS A 396 14.01 5.09 -1.26
N PRO A 397 14.00 4.32 -2.36
CA PRO A 397 15.23 3.81 -2.97
C PRO A 397 16.13 4.96 -3.43
N GLY A 398 17.42 4.91 -3.07
CA GLY A 398 18.39 5.97 -3.40
C GLY A 398 18.93 5.91 -4.83
N GLY A 399 18.33 5.09 -5.69
CA GLY A 399 18.77 4.83 -7.06
C GLY A 399 17.83 3.89 -7.81
N PRO A 400 18.15 3.53 -9.08
CA PRO A 400 17.36 2.59 -9.85
C PRO A 400 17.37 1.21 -9.17
N GLY A 401 16.22 0.79 -8.63
CA GLY A 401 16.09 -0.48 -7.93
C GLY A 401 15.00 -0.45 -6.86
N LYS A 402 14.97 -1.50 -6.05
CA LYS A 402 14.04 -1.65 -4.93
C LYS A 402 14.78 -1.40 -3.62
N PHE A 403 14.21 -0.57 -2.76
CA PHE A 403 14.62 -0.54 -1.36
C PHE A 403 14.01 -1.73 -0.61
N CYS A 404 12.77 -2.10 -0.91
CA CYS A 404 12.05 -3.15 -0.19
C CYS A 404 11.52 -4.26 -1.10
N SER A 405 11.48 -5.48 -0.55
CA SER A 405 10.75 -6.61 -1.11
C SER A 405 10.09 -7.43 0.00
N HIS A 406 9.16 -8.30 -0.39
CA HIS A 406 8.60 -9.33 0.49
C HIS A 406 9.76 -10.15 1.07
N GLY A 407 9.81 -10.30 2.40
CA GLY A 407 10.89 -11.00 3.13
C GLY A 407 11.94 -10.08 3.77
N ASP A 408 12.01 -8.80 3.39
CA ASP A 408 12.94 -7.85 4.02
C ASP A 408 12.45 -7.36 5.39
N SER A 409 11.19 -7.60 5.74
CA SER A 409 10.63 -7.27 7.05
C SER A 409 11.50 -7.84 8.17
N GLY A 410 11.92 -6.98 9.09
CA GLY A 410 12.76 -7.33 10.23
C GLY A 410 14.20 -6.87 10.05
N SER A 411 14.58 -6.43 8.84
CA SER A 411 15.86 -5.76 8.61
C SER A 411 15.94 -4.44 9.38
N VAL A 412 17.18 -4.02 9.66
CA VAL A 412 17.45 -2.75 10.33
C VAL A 412 17.95 -1.72 9.32
N VAL A 413 17.50 -0.49 9.50
CA VAL A 413 17.91 0.67 8.71
C VAL A 413 19.01 1.40 9.49
N PHE A 414 20.10 1.70 8.79
CA PHE A 414 21.26 2.40 9.32
C PHE A 414 21.47 3.73 8.58
N ASP A 415 21.98 4.73 9.29
CA ASP A 415 22.51 5.95 8.68
C ASP A 415 23.88 5.69 8.02
N SER A 416 24.46 6.70 7.38
CA SER A 416 25.76 6.61 6.72
C SER A 416 26.94 6.29 7.65
N ASP A 417 26.80 6.55 8.95
CA ASP A 417 27.82 6.31 9.97
C ASP A 417 27.66 4.95 10.66
N GLY A 418 26.65 4.17 10.27
CA GLY A 418 26.31 2.88 10.86
C GLY A 418 25.53 2.99 12.17
N GLY A 419 25.01 4.18 12.50
CA GLY A 419 24.02 4.38 13.53
C GLY A 419 22.69 3.76 13.10
N ILE A 420 21.95 3.21 14.06
CA ILE A 420 20.65 2.59 13.78
C ILE A 420 19.57 3.68 13.74
N VAL A 421 18.75 3.66 12.69
CA VAL A 421 17.68 4.63 12.46
C VAL A 421 16.33 4.02 12.80
N GLY A 422 16.08 2.78 12.34
CA GLY A 422 14.77 2.17 12.52
C GLY A 422 14.73 0.68 12.20
N LEU A 423 13.63 0.05 12.62
CA LEU A 423 13.30 -1.32 12.29
C LEU A 423 12.38 -1.33 11.06
N PHE A 424 12.86 -1.86 9.94
CA PHE A 424 12.08 -1.97 8.72
C PHE A 424 11.00 -3.03 8.88
N PHE A 425 9.73 -2.70 8.60
CA PHE A 425 8.64 -3.65 8.78
C PHE A 425 7.79 -3.95 7.56
N ARG A 426 7.64 -3.03 6.61
CA ARG A 426 6.86 -3.28 5.38
C ARG A 426 7.19 -2.30 4.27
N GLY A 427 6.81 -2.61 3.04
CA GLY A 427 6.79 -1.64 1.93
C GLY A 427 5.38 -1.19 1.55
N HIS A 428 5.30 -0.07 0.85
CA HIS A 428 4.08 0.46 0.25
C HIS A 428 4.28 0.67 -1.24
N LYS A 429 3.24 0.39 -2.04
CA LYS A 429 3.24 0.66 -3.47
C LYS A 429 1.88 1.22 -3.86
N HIS A 430 1.83 2.49 -4.28
CA HIS A 430 0.61 3.09 -4.81
C HIS A 430 0.13 2.34 -6.05
N ASN A 431 -1.18 2.34 -6.30
CA ASN A 431 -1.70 1.74 -7.52
C ASN A 431 -1.13 2.46 -8.74
N GLY A 432 -0.51 1.68 -9.63
CA GLY A 432 0.07 2.20 -10.87
C GLY A 432 1.25 3.15 -10.69
N SER A 433 1.94 3.12 -9.55
CA SER A 433 3.22 3.78 -9.35
C SER A 433 4.24 3.44 -10.46
N PHE A 434 5.05 4.44 -10.82
CA PHE A 434 6.13 4.33 -11.82
C PHE A 434 7.28 3.41 -11.40
N ASP A 435 7.42 3.18 -10.10
CA ASP A 435 8.47 2.39 -9.49
C ASP A 435 7.89 1.19 -8.73
N ASP A 436 8.70 0.62 -7.85
CA ASP A 436 8.33 -0.54 -7.05
C ASP A 436 7.88 -0.19 -5.63
N GLY A 437 7.65 1.08 -5.33
CA GLY A 437 7.23 1.53 -4.02
C GLY A 437 8.38 1.98 -3.11
N TYR A 438 8.04 2.21 -1.85
CA TYR A 438 8.93 2.66 -0.79
C TYR A 438 8.78 1.82 0.47
N GLY A 439 9.73 1.99 1.39
CA GLY A 439 9.80 1.27 2.66
C GLY A 439 9.23 2.04 3.84
N TYR A 440 8.73 1.30 4.82
CA TYR A 440 8.39 1.81 6.14
C TYR A 440 9.35 1.26 7.20
N ALA A 441 9.81 2.14 8.07
CA ALA A 441 10.60 1.78 9.24
C ALA A 441 10.08 2.48 10.49
N THR A 442 9.97 1.72 11.57
CA THR A 442 9.64 2.26 12.89
C THR A 442 10.91 2.83 13.51
N PRO A 443 10.91 4.09 13.97
CA PRO A 443 12.06 4.67 14.65
C PRO A 443 12.54 3.77 15.79
N ILE A 444 13.86 3.53 15.84
CA ILE A 444 14.42 2.49 16.70
C ILE A 444 14.20 2.77 18.19
N GLU A 445 14.19 4.04 18.57
CA GLU A 445 13.93 4.50 19.92
C GLU A 445 12.52 4.11 20.39
N LEU A 446 11.53 4.19 19.51
CA LEU A 446 10.15 3.76 19.81
C LEU A 446 10.10 2.24 19.98
N VAL A 447 10.78 1.49 19.11
CA VAL A 447 10.89 0.03 19.23
C VAL A 447 11.53 -0.37 20.57
N PHE A 448 12.60 0.29 20.96
CA PHE A 448 13.30 0.02 22.22
C PHE A 448 12.48 0.40 23.44
N GLN A 449 11.73 1.49 23.35
CA GLN A 449 10.83 1.90 24.41
C GLN A 449 9.68 0.89 24.57
N ASP A 450 9.05 0.49 23.47
CA ASP A 450 8.00 -0.54 23.46
C ASP A 450 8.50 -1.87 24.06
N ILE A 451 9.72 -2.31 23.71
CA ILE A 451 10.29 -3.54 24.30
C ILE A 451 10.41 -3.43 25.83
N LYS A 452 10.79 -2.27 26.37
CA LYS A 452 10.89 -2.06 27.82
C LYS A 452 9.50 -2.08 28.46
N ASP A 453 8.55 -1.39 27.86
CA ASP A 453 7.21 -1.18 28.41
C ASP A 453 6.37 -2.47 28.39
N PHE A 454 6.56 -3.33 27.37
CA PHE A 454 5.79 -4.57 27.21
C PHE A 454 6.49 -5.84 27.69
N SER A 455 7.74 -5.75 28.14
CA SER A 455 8.47 -6.93 28.63
C SER A 455 8.01 -7.34 30.03
N GLU A 456 7.35 -8.50 30.14
CA GLU A 456 7.04 -9.14 31.43
C GLU A 456 8.28 -9.41 32.30
N GLN A 457 9.45 -9.61 31.68
CA GLN A 457 10.72 -9.82 32.40
C GLN A 457 11.36 -8.51 32.91
N GLY A 458 10.71 -7.37 32.69
CA GLY A 458 11.21 -6.04 33.02
C GLY A 458 12.56 -5.76 32.36
N VAL A 459 12.59 -5.66 31.02
CA VAL A 459 13.78 -5.17 30.32
C VAL A 459 14.04 -3.75 30.79
N THR A 460 15.18 -3.52 31.43
CA THR A 460 15.53 -2.21 32.01
C THR A 460 16.42 -1.39 31.09
N ASP A 461 17.17 -2.06 30.21
CA ASP A 461 18.14 -1.43 29.33
C ASP A 461 18.31 -2.25 28.05
N ILE A 462 18.52 -1.57 26.94
CA ILE A 462 18.69 -2.16 25.61
C ILE A 462 19.68 -1.32 24.82
N ARG A 463 20.62 -1.99 24.14
CA ARG A 463 21.57 -1.35 23.24
C ARG A 463 21.87 -2.23 22.04
N ILE A 464 22.41 -1.66 20.99
CA ILE A 464 22.97 -2.44 19.88
C ILE A 464 24.19 -3.22 20.37
N ALA A 465 24.24 -4.51 20.03
CA ALA A 465 25.43 -5.30 20.25
C ALA A 465 26.54 -4.77 19.34
N LYS A 466 27.66 -4.35 19.93
CA LYS A 466 28.86 -4.07 19.13
C LYS A 466 29.36 -5.39 18.55
N ALA A 467 29.64 -5.39 17.26
CA ALA A 467 30.24 -6.52 16.55
C ALA A 467 31.61 -6.87 17.14
#